data_AF-A0A371IQW7-F1
#
_entry.id   AF-A0A371IQW7-F1
#
_cell.length_a   1.000
_cell.length_b   1.000
_cell.length_c   1.000
_cell.angle_alpha   90.00
_cell.angle_beta   90.00
_cell.angle_gamma   90.00
#
_symmetry.space_group_name_H-M   'P 1'
#
loop_
_entity.id
_entity.type
_entity.pdbx_description
1 polymer ?
#
loop_
_entity_poly.entity_id
_entity_poly.type
_entity_poly.pdbx_seq_one_letter_code
_entity_poly.pdbx_strand_id
1 'polypeptide(L)'
;MNIQNEIIGIVNSYSYEDEVSNILKEYERNDKFKEGEIIYLRPNIDDIFIGNTEEEISQKVANQIIKYKIKEKVFIRLMSKGMIHPIGIGCGREDKRVTYKCGNSSTETSLFFPKSIFEMFMKV
;
A
#
# COMPACT_ATOMS: atom_id res chain seq x y z
N MET A 1 15.15 -13.02 14.21
CA MET A 1 14.90 -11.56 14.23
C MET A 1 13.39 -11.39 14.10
N ASN A 2 12.76 -10.35 14.64
CA ASN A 2 11.30 -10.22 14.43
C ASN A 2 11.07 -9.62 13.04
N ILE A 3 10.61 -10.44 12.09
CA ILE A 3 10.30 -10.04 10.71
C ILE A 3 9.40 -8.79 10.64
N GLN A 4 8.50 -8.59 11.61
CA GLN A 4 7.67 -7.39 11.70
C GLN A 4 8.50 -6.12 11.94
N ASN A 5 9.51 -6.17 12.82
CA ASN A 5 10.37 -5.01 13.10
C ASN A 5 11.22 -4.64 11.88
N GLU A 6 11.67 -5.64 11.13
CA GLU A 6 12.41 -5.42 9.89
C GLU A 6 11.52 -4.78 8.82
N ILE A 7 10.31 -5.29 8.61
CA ILE A 7 9.31 -4.67 7.72
C ILE A 7 9.06 -3.22 8.11
N ILE A 8 8.82 -2.94 9.39
CA ILE A 8 8.60 -1.57 9.90
C ILE A 8 9.83 -0.68 9.61
N GLY A 9 11.03 -1.20 9.83
CA GLY A 9 12.28 -0.48 9.54
C GLY A 9 12.40 -0.10 8.06
N ILE A 10 12.18 -1.06 7.16
CA ILE A 10 12.22 -0.83 5.71
C ILE A 10 11.19 0.23 5.31
N VAL A 11 9.93 0.06 5.73
CA VAL A 11 8.83 0.98 5.38
C VAL A 11 9.11 2.40 5.89
N ASN A 12 9.55 2.56 7.13
CA ASN A 12 9.82 3.88 7.71
C ASN A 12 11.05 4.58 7.13
N SER A 13 12.03 3.81 6.64
CA SER A 13 13.25 4.36 6.04
C SER A 13 13.07 4.80 4.58
N TYR A 14 11.97 4.39 3.95
CA TYR A 14 11.74 4.61 2.53
C TYR A 14 11.36 6.08 2.21
N SER A 15 12.04 6.68 1.24
CA SER A 15 11.74 8.03 0.75
C SER A 15 10.67 7.98 -0.35
N TYR A 16 9.49 8.53 -0.07
CA TYR A 16 8.33 8.43 -0.96
C TYR A 16 8.23 9.52 -2.02
N GLU A 17 8.91 10.66 -1.84
CA GLU A 17 8.57 11.89 -2.58
C GLU A 17 8.75 11.78 -4.10
N ASP A 18 9.82 11.12 -4.56
CA ASP A 18 10.11 11.01 -5.99
C ASP A 18 9.09 10.11 -6.70
N GLU A 19 8.81 8.92 -6.15
CA GLU A 19 7.83 7.99 -6.73
C GLU A 19 6.41 8.55 -6.67
N VAL A 20 6.03 9.20 -5.57
CA VAL A 20 4.73 9.89 -5.44
C VAL A 20 4.61 10.98 -6.51
N SER A 21 5.65 11.78 -6.71
CA SER A 21 5.64 12.88 -7.69
C SER A 21 5.54 12.37 -9.12
N ASN A 22 6.25 11.28 -9.44
CA ASN A 22 6.21 10.68 -10.78
C ASN A 22 4.84 10.09 -11.08
N ILE A 23 4.27 9.29 -10.16
CA ILE A 23 2.95 8.69 -10.35
C ILE A 23 1.86 9.78 -10.39
N LEU A 24 1.96 10.82 -9.55
CA LEU A 24 0.99 11.93 -9.58
C LEU A 24 0.96 12.61 -10.96
N LYS A 25 2.12 12.87 -11.57
CA LYS A 25 2.20 13.45 -12.92
C LYS A 25 1.56 12.54 -13.97
N GLU A 26 1.74 11.23 -13.86
CA GLU A 26 1.08 10.27 -14.76
C GLU A 26 -0.45 10.30 -14.62
N TYR A 27 -0.95 10.41 -13.40
CA TYR A 27 -2.39 10.50 -13.13
C TYR A 27 -3.01 11.82 -13.59
N GLU A 28 -2.23 12.90 -13.58
CA GLU A 28 -2.68 14.22 -14.04
C GLU A 28 -2.71 14.36 -15.55
N ARG A 29 -1.81 13.67 -16.26
CA ARG A 29 -1.71 13.72 -17.71
C ARG A 29 -2.63 12.75 -18.41
N ASN A 30 -2.90 11.62 -17.78
CA ASN A 30 -3.74 10.59 -18.34
C ASN A 30 -5.17 10.78 -17.83
N ASP A 31 -6.16 10.67 -18.71
CA ASP A 31 -7.57 10.45 -18.35
C ASP A 31 -7.75 9.01 -17.82
N LYS A 32 -6.95 8.66 -16.81
CA LYS A 32 -6.88 7.32 -16.23
C LYS A 32 -8.21 6.90 -15.63
N PHE A 33 -9.01 7.87 -15.21
CA PHE A 33 -10.33 7.66 -14.62
C PHE A 33 -11.35 8.52 -15.33
N LYS A 34 -12.54 7.97 -15.54
CA LYS A 34 -13.68 8.70 -16.10
C LYS A 34 -14.39 9.50 -15.01
N GLU A 35 -15.00 10.62 -15.37
CA GLU A 35 -15.87 11.37 -14.46
C GLU A 35 -16.96 10.46 -13.87
N GLY A 36 -17.17 10.54 -12.56
CA GLY A 36 -18.09 9.67 -11.81
C GLY A 36 -17.57 8.25 -11.51
N GLU A 37 -16.37 7.88 -12.00
CA GLU A 37 -15.79 6.57 -11.70
C GLU A 37 -15.42 6.43 -10.21
N ILE A 38 -15.78 5.28 -9.63
CA ILE A 38 -15.41 4.91 -8.26
C ILE A 38 -14.04 4.22 -8.27
N ILE A 39 -13.08 4.86 -7.63
CA ILE A 39 -11.69 4.46 -7.51
C ILE A 39 -11.45 3.92 -6.11
N TYR A 40 -10.84 2.73 -6.01
CA TYR A 40 -10.57 2.07 -4.74
C TYR A 40 -9.09 2.18 -4.33
N LEU A 41 -8.86 2.58 -3.08
CA LEU A 41 -7.56 2.54 -2.42
C LEU A 41 -7.48 1.29 -1.53
N ARG A 42 -7.01 0.18 -2.12
CA ARG A 42 -6.83 -1.09 -1.42
C ARG A 42 -5.34 -1.42 -1.22
N PRO A 43 -4.96 -1.97 -0.06
CA PRO A 43 -3.58 -2.38 0.19
C PRO A 43 -3.04 -3.50 -0.70
N ASN A 44 -3.91 -4.30 -1.34
CA ASN A 44 -3.54 -5.37 -2.28
C ASN A 44 -2.29 -6.17 -1.83
N ILE A 45 -2.31 -6.60 -0.57
CA ILE A 45 -1.25 -7.43 0.01
C ILE A 45 -1.50 -8.89 -0.36
N ASP A 46 -0.46 -9.65 -0.65
CA ASP A 46 -0.57 -11.10 -0.93
C ASP A 46 -0.84 -11.92 0.35
N ASP A 47 -1.45 -13.09 0.19
CA ASP A 47 -1.69 -14.02 1.31
C ASP A 47 -0.44 -14.86 1.65
N ILE A 48 0.48 -15.02 0.69
CA ILE A 48 1.66 -15.88 0.83
C ILE A 48 2.89 -15.16 0.33
N PHE A 49 3.93 -15.11 1.16
CA PHE A 49 5.25 -14.59 0.81
C PHE A 49 6.27 -15.72 0.87
N ILE A 50 6.96 -15.96 -0.25
CA ILE A 50 7.95 -17.03 -0.40
C ILE A 50 9.33 -16.39 -0.51
N GLY A 51 10.33 -16.89 0.21
CA GLY A 51 11.72 -16.46 0.11
C GLY A 51 12.70 -17.52 0.65
N ASN A 52 13.99 -17.28 0.47
CA ASN A 52 15.05 -18.12 1.01
C ASN A 52 15.57 -17.63 2.36
N THR A 53 15.30 -16.37 2.71
CA THR A 53 15.68 -15.74 3.98
C THR A 53 14.53 -14.91 4.55
N GLU A 54 14.57 -14.63 5.87
CA GLU A 54 13.62 -13.70 6.52
C GLU A 54 13.70 -12.30 5.88
N GLU A 55 14.92 -11.82 5.58
CA GLU A 55 15.16 -10.52 4.94
C GLU A 55 14.48 -10.41 3.56
N GLU A 56 14.57 -11.45 2.73
CA GLU A 56 13.90 -11.47 1.42
C GLU A 56 12.37 -11.38 1.57
N ILE A 57 11.81 -12.10 2.54
CA ILE A 57 10.38 -12.07 2.84
C ILE A 57 9.98 -10.69 3.38
N SER A 58 10.75 -10.13 4.33
CA SER A 58 10.57 -8.78 4.87
C SER A 58 10.54 -7.75 3.76
N GLN A 59 11.48 -7.80 2.81
CA GLN A 59 11.55 -6.88 1.70
C GLN A 59 10.33 -7.01 0.76
N LYS A 60 9.87 -8.24 0.47
CA LYS A 60 8.67 -8.46 -0.36
C LYS A 60 7.42 -7.89 0.29
N VAL A 61 7.23 -8.12 1.58
CA VAL A 61 6.10 -7.58 2.35
C VAL A 61 6.17 -6.05 2.41
N ALA A 62 7.34 -5.51 2.79
CA ALA A 62 7.57 -4.07 2.89
C ALA A 62 7.32 -3.36 1.56
N ASN A 63 7.76 -3.94 0.44
CA ASN A 63 7.52 -3.38 -0.89
C ASN A 63 6.03 -3.25 -1.23
N GLN A 64 5.18 -4.18 -0.81
CA GLN A 64 3.74 -4.08 -1.05
C GLN A 64 3.09 -3.00 -0.17
N ILE A 65 3.52 -2.88 1.09
CA ILE A 65 3.09 -1.79 1.99
C ILE A 65 3.54 -0.44 1.44
N ILE A 66 4.78 -0.33 0.95
CA ILE A 66 5.32 0.88 0.32
C ILE A 66 4.48 1.27 -0.91
N LYS A 67 4.18 0.33 -1.81
CA LYS A 67 3.30 0.57 -2.96
C LYS A 67 1.93 1.10 -2.56
N TYR A 68 1.34 0.54 -1.51
CA TYR A 68 0.11 1.07 -0.94
C TYR A 68 0.27 2.51 -0.44
N LYS A 69 1.32 2.80 0.33
CA LYS A 69 1.59 4.13 0.89
C LYS A 69 1.86 5.19 -0.19
N ILE A 70 2.53 4.81 -1.27
CA ILE A 70 2.70 5.68 -2.43
C ILE A 70 1.33 6.03 -3.02
N LYS A 71 0.49 5.02 -3.28
CA LYS A 71 -0.86 5.24 -3.83
C LYS A 71 -1.74 6.09 -2.92
N GLU A 72 -1.69 5.85 -1.61
CA GLU A 72 -2.36 6.66 -0.58
C GLU A 72 -1.94 8.13 -0.67
N LYS A 73 -0.62 8.41 -0.69
CA LYS A 73 -0.09 9.77 -0.81
C LYS A 73 -0.50 10.43 -2.14
N VAL A 74 -0.45 9.71 -3.25
CA VAL A 74 -0.92 10.21 -4.56
C VAL A 74 -2.39 10.61 -4.49
N PHE A 75 -3.24 9.78 -3.90
CA PHE A 75 -4.68 10.06 -3.81
C PHE A 75 -4.96 11.27 -2.90
N ILE A 76 -4.20 11.44 -1.82
CA ILE A 76 -4.27 12.65 -0.99
C ILE A 76 -3.92 13.90 -1.81
N ARG A 77 -2.88 13.85 -2.66
CA ARG A 77 -2.53 14.97 -3.54
C ARG A 77 -3.61 15.24 -4.58
N LEU A 78 -4.18 14.21 -5.21
CA LEU A 78 -5.29 14.35 -6.16
C LEU A 78 -6.54 14.95 -5.52
N MET A 79 -6.87 14.55 -4.28
CA MET A 79 -7.94 15.16 -3.48
C MET A 79 -7.67 16.63 -3.21
N SER A 80 -6.44 16.99 -2.81
CA SER A 80 -6.07 18.38 -2.54
C SER A 80 -6.18 19.28 -3.79
N LYS A 81 -6.12 18.68 -4.98
CA LYS A 81 -6.31 19.35 -6.27
C LYS A 81 -7.76 19.33 -6.77
N GLY A 82 -8.69 18.74 -6.02
CA GLY A 82 -10.09 18.62 -6.40
C GLY A 82 -10.35 17.64 -7.55
N MET A 83 -9.38 16.79 -7.91
CA MET A 83 -9.54 15.86 -9.03
C MET A 83 -10.34 14.62 -8.67
N ILE A 84 -10.30 14.21 -7.40
CA ILE A 84 -11.08 13.10 -6.85
C ILE A 84 -11.68 13.53 -5.50
N HIS A 85 -12.80 12.93 -5.12
CA HIS A 85 -13.50 13.22 -3.86
C HIS A 85 -13.71 11.94 -3.04
N PRO A 86 -13.44 11.94 -1.73
CA PRO A 86 -13.65 10.76 -0.90
C PRO A 86 -15.15 10.47 -0.74
N ILE A 87 -15.58 9.22 -0.93
CA ILE A 87 -16.97 8.79 -0.80
C ILE A 87 -17.15 7.53 0.07
N GLY A 88 -16.05 6.99 0.63
CA GLY A 88 -16.09 5.82 1.49
C GLY A 88 -15.06 5.90 2.61
N ILE A 89 -15.49 5.51 3.82
CA ILE A 89 -14.67 5.53 5.04
C ILE A 89 -14.55 4.11 5.60
N GLY A 90 -13.36 3.75 6.05
CA GLY A 90 -13.03 2.52 6.77
C GLY A 90 -12.34 2.78 8.11
N CYS A 91 -11.83 1.73 8.74
CA CYS A 91 -11.28 1.77 10.10
C CYS A 91 -9.84 2.34 10.21
N GLY A 92 -9.16 2.61 9.09
CA GLY A 92 -7.80 3.13 9.07
C GLY A 92 -6.71 2.14 9.53
N ARG A 93 -7.04 0.85 9.63
CA ARG A 93 -6.07 -0.22 9.95
C ARG A 93 -6.34 -1.46 9.10
N GLU A 94 -5.28 -2.14 8.70
CA GLU A 94 -5.37 -3.43 8.01
C GLU A 94 -4.74 -4.50 8.91
N ASP A 95 -5.51 -5.56 9.17
CA ASP A 95 -5.05 -6.81 9.76
C ASP A 95 -5.27 -7.90 8.72
N LYS A 96 -4.19 -8.55 8.30
CA LYS A 96 -4.23 -9.59 7.30
C LYS A 96 -3.42 -10.81 7.72
N ARG A 97 -4.05 -11.98 7.72
CA ARG A 97 -3.35 -13.25 7.88
C ARG A 97 -2.52 -13.54 6.64
N VAL A 98 -1.25 -13.89 6.86
CA VAL A 98 -0.27 -14.16 5.82
C VAL A 98 0.57 -15.36 6.19
N THR A 99 1.00 -16.11 5.18
CA THR A 99 1.94 -17.24 5.35
C THR A 99 3.32 -16.86 4.83
N TYR A 100 4.32 -17.00 5.67
CA TYR A 100 5.73 -16.86 5.29
C TYR A 100 6.32 -18.23 5.04
N LYS A 101 6.83 -18.46 3.82
CA LYS A 101 7.51 -19.70 3.43
C LYS A 101 8.98 -19.41 3.22
N CYS A 102 9.82 -19.95 4.10
CA CYS A 102 11.28 -19.84 4.08
C CYS A 102 11.88 -21.24 3.89
N GLY A 103 12.31 -21.58 2.67
CA GLY A 103 12.73 -22.94 2.33
C GLY A 103 11.63 -23.99 2.60
N ASN A 104 11.95 -25.03 3.37
CA ASN A 104 10.98 -26.08 3.76
C ASN A 104 10.14 -25.70 4.99
N SER A 105 10.35 -24.53 5.58
CA SER A 105 9.62 -24.05 6.75
C SER A 105 8.51 -23.08 6.35
N SER A 106 7.36 -23.18 7.00
CA SER A 106 6.25 -22.25 6.84
C SER A 106 5.77 -21.78 8.21
N THR A 107 5.45 -20.50 8.31
CA THR A 107 4.85 -19.90 9.51
C THR A 107 3.66 -19.04 9.09
N GLU A 108 2.50 -19.30 9.67
CA GLU A 108 1.34 -18.42 9.55
C GLU A 108 1.44 -17.32 10.60
N THR A 109 1.20 -16.07 10.20
CA THR A 109 1.20 -14.92 11.09
C THR A 109 0.23 -13.86 10.59
N SER A 110 0.12 -12.76 11.33
CA SER A 110 -0.72 -11.63 10.96
C SER A 110 0.13 -10.39 10.69
N LEU A 111 -0.18 -9.71 9.60
CA LEU A 111 0.40 -8.45 9.20
C LEU A 111 -0.50 -7.32 9.64
N PHE A 112 0.05 -6.41 10.44
CA PHE A 112 -0.67 -5.24 10.94
C PHE A 112 0.00 -3.97 10.44
N PHE A 113 -0.75 -3.12 9.76
CA PHE A 113 -0.26 -1.79 9.38
C PHE A 113 -1.39 -0.73 9.30
N PRO A 114 -1.06 0.54 9.56
CA PRO A 114 -2.00 1.64 9.36
C PRO A 114 -2.35 1.83 7.88
N LYS A 115 -3.64 1.99 7.57
CA LYS A 115 -4.14 2.32 6.23
C LYS A 115 -4.94 3.62 6.26
N SER A 116 -5.19 4.20 5.09
CA SER A 116 -6.08 5.35 4.92
C SER A 116 -7.46 5.03 5.48
N ILE A 117 -8.07 6.02 6.15
CA ILE A 117 -9.50 5.95 6.49
C ILE A 117 -10.37 6.10 5.24
N PHE A 118 -9.89 6.76 4.18
CA PHE A 118 -10.61 6.86 2.92
C PHE A 118 -10.27 5.66 2.03
N GLU A 119 -11.28 4.88 1.67
CA GLU A 119 -11.12 3.64 0.90
C GLU A 119 -11.65 3.75 -0.53
N MET A 120 -12.59 4.67 -0.75
CA MET A 120 -13.26 4.89 -2.04
C MET A 120 -13.28 6.38 -2.37
N PHE A 121 -13.03 6.68 -3.65
CA PHE A 121 -13.00 8.03 -4.18
C PHE A 121 -13.80 8.06 -5.48
N MET A 122 -14.49 9.17 -5.74
CA MET A 122 -15.12 9.43 -7.02
C MET A 122 -14.27 10.40 -7.81
N LYS A 123 -14.04 10.14 -9.10
CA LYS A 123 -13.45 11.13 -10.00
C LYS A 123 -14.46 12.27 -10.20
N VAL A 124 -13.99 13.50 -9.97
CA VAL A 124 -14.73 14.76 -10.20
C VAL A 124 -14.42 15.30 -11.58
#